data_AF-A0A0B7ITC1-F1
#
_entry.id   AF-A0A0B7ITC1-F1
#
_cell.length_a   1.000
_cell.length_b   1.000
_cell.length_c   1.000
_cell.angle_alpha   90.00
_cell.angle_beta   90.00
_cell.angle_gamma   90.00
#
_symmetry.space_group_name_H-M   'P 1'
#
loop_
_entity.id
_entity.type
_entity.pdbx_description
1 polymer ?
#
loop_
_entity_poly.entity_id
_entity_poly.type
_entity_poly.pdbx_seq_one_letter_code
_entity_poly.pdbx_strand_id
1 'polypeptide(L)'
;MFLTMKTLITLIFCACVSFAQAQINSNSLFFVINNDNPNFYEKVVGRNITQKTYGINCPNSPFWSVSFMYFSKDFFDYPARFVLLMPQTMFKEFEKKNSVIYVKQEEEKWIKMQFDEFSSQVLERSPHYEDRFYNYYDKEYQTEKRYNIFIIKEEDLEKDYIPCYEVQLFIRPTALE
;
A
#
# COMPACT_ATOMS: atom_id res chain seq x y z
N MET A 1 35.91 -0.93 -25.04
CA MET A 1 34.53 -0.96 -25.55
C MET A 1 33.80 0.24 -24.95
N PHE A 2 33.53 1.29 -25.74
CA PHE A 2 32.84 2.48 -25.23
C PHE A 2 31.33 2.27 -25.33
N LEU A 3 30.65 2.22 -24.18
CA LEU A 3 29.19 2.24 -24.10
C LEU A 3 28.70 3.56 -24.68
N THR A 4 27.87 3.49 -25.73
CA THR A 4 27.28 4.70 -26.31
C THR A 4 26.25 5.29 -25.34
N MET A 5 26.06 6.61 -25.37
CA MET A 5 25.15 7.33 -24.46
C MET A 5 23.72 6.76 -24.48
N LYS A 6 23.27 6.27 -25.64
CA LYS A 6 21.98 5.56 -25.79
C LYS A 6 21.96 4.25 -25.00
N THR A 7 23.00 3.43 -25.11
CA THR A 7 23.10 2.17 -24.36
C THR A 7 23.15 2.40 -22.86
N LEU A 8 23.83 3.47 -22.42
CA LEU A 8 23.88 3.86 -21.01
C LEU A 8 22.49 4.29 -20.50
N ILE A 9 21.77 5.12 -21.26
CA ILE A 9 20.40 5.54 -20.92
C ILE A 9 19.45 4.34 -20.87
N THR A 10 19.53 3.40 -21.83
CA THR A 10 18.72 2.19 -21.84
C THR A 10 19.02 1.29 -20.63
N LEU A 11 20.28 1.14 -20.24
CA LEU A 11 20.67 0.36 -19.07
C LEU A 11 20.21 0.99 -17.77
N ILE A 12 20.30 2.31 -17.64
CA ILE A 12 19.75 3.05 -16.48
C ILE A 12 18.24 2.87 -16.43
N PHE A 13 17.55 2.97 -17.57
CA PHE A 13 16.10 2.78 -17.63
C PHE A 13 15.70 1.34 -17.28
N CYS A 14 16.39 0.33 -17.81
CA CYS A 14 16.17 -1.08 -17.45
C CYS A 14 16.42 -1.32 -15.96
N ALA A 15 17.51 -0.81 -15.39
CA ALA A 15 17.79 -0.92 -13.97
C ALA A 15 16.69 -0.25 -13.13
N CYS A 16 16.26 0.96 -13.48
CA CYS A 16 15.18 1.67 -12.78
C CYS A 16 13.83 0.94 -12.90
N VAL A 17 13.52 0.32 -14.04
CA VAL A 17 12.32 -0.51 -14.22
C VAL A 17 12.40 -1.78 -13.37
N SER A 18 13.59 -2.41 -13.28
CA SER A 18 13.83 -3.55 -12.38
C SER A 18 13.75 -3.17 -10.90
N PHE A 19 14.18 -1.96 -10.53
CA PHE A 19 14.04 -1.44 -9.16
C PHE A 19 12.57 -1.15 -8.80
N ALA A 20 11.77 -0.63 -9.74
CA ALA A 20 10.33 -0.48 -9.52
C ALA A 20 9.62 -1.85 -9.39
N GLN A 21 10.05 -2.85 -10.17
CA GLN A 21 9.61 -4.25 -10.02
C GLN A 21 10.05 -4.88 -8.68
N ALA A 22 11.13 -4.39 -8.07
CA ALA A 22 11.57 -4.89 -6.78
C ALA A 22 10.60 -4.52 -5.63
N GLN A 23 9.72 -3.51 -5.82
CA GLN A 23 8.67 -3.17 -4.86
C GLN A 23 7.26 -3.54 -5.34
N ILE A 24 6.90 -3.29 -6.61
CA ILE A 24 5.66 -3.79 -7.21
C ILE A 24 5.92 -5.13 -7.88
N ASN A 25 5.43 -6.21 -7.28
CA ASN A 25 5.51 -7.57 -7.81
C ASN A 25 4.11 -8.18 -8.07
N SER A 26 4.08 -9.44 -8.51
CA SER A 26 2.83 -10.15 -8.86
C SER A 26 1.82 -10.28 -7.73
N ASN A 27 2.26 -10.14 -6.47
CA ASN A 27 1.43 -10.26 -5.27
C ASN A 27 1.04 -8.88 -4.71
N SER A 28 1.28 -7.82 -5.46
CA SER A 28 0.86 -6.47 -5.08
C SER A 28 -0.65 -6.34 -5.15
N LEU A 29 -1.24 -5.73 -4.14
CA LEU A 29 -2.67 -5.47 -4.06
C LEU A 29 -2.91 -3.97 -4.01
N PHE A 30 -3.79 -3.48 -4.87
CA PHE A 30 -4.06 -2.05 -5.03
C PHE A 30 -5.49 -1.73 -4.60
N PHE A 31 -5.63 -0.83 -3.63
CA PHE A 31 -6.90 -0.29 -3.19
C PHE A 31 -7.13 1.05 -3.88
N VAL A 32 -8.13 1.10 -4.76
CA VAL A 32 -8.57 2.34 -5.40
C VAL A 32 -9.61 3.00 -4.51
N ILE A 33 -9.30 4.20 -4.03
CA ILE A 33 -10.16 5.01 -3.16
C ILE A 33 -10.60 6.29 -3.89
N ASN A 34 -11.81 6.77 -3.61
CA ASN A 34 -12.19 8.12 -4.02
C ASN A 34 -11.86 9.11 -2.88
N ASN A 35 -11.56 10.36 -3.24
CA ASN A 35 -11.25 11.41 -2.25
C ASN A 35 -12.46 11.76 -1.37
N ASP A 36 -13.68 11.49 -1.83
CA ASP A 36 -14.91 11.77 -1.08
C ASP A 36 -15.28 10.63 -0.12
N ASN A 37 -14.46 9.58 0.01
CA ASN A 37 -14.76 8.52 0.97
C ASN A 37 -14.60 9.06 2.40
N PRO A 38 -15.64 9.04 3.25
CA PRO A 38 -15.51 9.49 4.65
C PRO A 38 -14.52 8.65 5.47
N ASN A 39 -14.22 7.43 5.03
CA ASN A 39 -13.24 6.54 5.63
C ASN A 39 -11.80 6.83 5.19
N PHE A 40 -11.61 7.70 4.19
CA PHE A 40 -10.30 8.21 3.82
C PHE A 40 -10.04 9.57 4.45
N TYR A 41 -8.86 9.75 5.01
CA TYR A 41 -8.38 11.07 5.40
C TYR A 41 -6.89 11.25 5.11
N GLU A 42 -6.54 12.50 4.83
CA GLU A 42 -5.17 12.95 4.63
C GLU A 42 -4.91 14.09 5.61
N LYS A 43 -3.85 13.98 6.40
CA LYS A 43 -3.46 15.02 7.36
C LYS A 43 -1.96 15.17 7.44
N VAL A 44 -1.52 16.38 7.79
CA VAL A 44 -0.13 16.63 8.16
C VAL A 44 0.01 16.44 9.67
N VAL A 45 0.89 15.52 10.08
CA VAL A 45 1.24 15.28 11.49
C VAL A 45 2.67 15.71 11.77
N GLY A 46 2.94 16.16 12.99
CA GLY A 46 4.29 16.58 13.42
C GLY A 46 4.91 17.67 12.53
N ARG A 47 6.22 17.59 12.30
CA ARG A 47 6.98 18.52 11.44
C ARG A 47 6.92 18.07 9.96
N ASN A 48 5.80 18.32 9.29
CA ASN A 48 5.60 18.06 7.86
C ASN A 48 5.69 16.58 7.48
N ILE A 49 4.95 15.72 8.19
CA ILE A 49 4.77 14.31 7.83
C ILE A 49 3.36 14.17 7.27
N THR A 50 3.24 13.77 6.01
CA THR A 50 1.93 13.47 5.41
C THR A 50 1.53 12.07 5.83
N GLN A 51 0.39 11.97 6.50
CA GLN A 51 -0.30 10.72 6.79
C GLN A 51 -1.50 10.60 5.85
N LYS A 52 -1.60 9.49 5.14
CA LYS A 52 -2.82 9.09 4.43
C LYS A 52 -3.36 7.83 5.09
N THR A 53 -4.64 7.82 5.38
CA THR A 53 -5.26 6.67 6.03
C THR A 53 -6.59 6.36 5.38
N TYR A 54 -6.77 5.09 5.03
CA TYR A 54 -8.08 4.53 4.72
C TYR A 54 -8.45 3.56 5.84
N GLY A 55 -9.54 3.84 6.55
CA GLY A 55 -9.94 3.12 7.76
C GLY A 55 -11.37 2.61 7.71
N ILE A 56 -11.58 1.30 7.80
CA ILE A 56 -12.93 0.71 7.85
C ILE A 56 -13.26 0.38 9.30
N ASN A 57 -14.40 0.89 9.78
CA ASN A 57 -15.01 0.45 11.02
C ASN A 57 -16.08 -0.60 10.70
N CYS A 58 -15.97 -1.79 11.29
CA CYS A 58 -16.88 -2.92 11.04
C CYS A 58 -17.89 -3.04 12.20
N PRO A 59 -19.07 -2.40 12.14
CA PRO A 59 -19.99 -2.26 13.26
C PRO A 59 -20.61 -3.59 13.73
N ASN A 60 -20.64 -4.61 12.87
CA ASN A 60 -21.17 -5.94 13.20
C ASN A 60 -20.11 -6.89 13.78
N SER A 61 -18.88 -6.43 13.98
CA SER A 61 -17.84 -7.22 14.63
C SER A 61 -17.31 -6.45 15.84
N PRO A 62 -17.52 -6.94 17.07
CA PRO A 62 -17.21 -6.17 18.26
C PRO A 62 -15.71 -5.88 18.47
N PHE A 63 -14.80 -6.38 17.62
CA PHE A 63 -13.37 -6.39 17.89
C PHE A 63 -12.48 -6.32 16.64
N TRP A 64 -12.79 -5.54 15.60
CA TRP A 64 -11.74 -5.11 14.67
C TRP A 64 -12.07 -3.88 13.82
N SER A 65 -11.07 -3.04 13.65
CA SER A 65 -10.96 -1.99 12.62
C SER A 65 -9.75 -2.31 11.75
N VAL A 66 -9.85 -1.97 10.46
CA VAL A 66 -8.70 -2.05 9.54
C VAL A 66 -8.31 -0.66 9.13
N SER A 67 -7.03 -0.36 9.25
CA SER A 67 -6.47 0.89 8.75
C SER A 67 -5.27 0.60 7.86
N PHE A 68 -5.31 1.17 6.66
CA PHE A 68 -4.19 1.20 5.73
C PHE A 68 -3.54 2.57 5.86
N MET A 69 -2.30 2.62 6.36
CA MET A 69 -1.63 3.90 6.65
C MET A 69 -0.35 4.06 5.85
N TYR A 70 -0.24 5.22 5.20
CA TYR A 70 0.99 5.72 4.57
C TYR A 70 1.54 6.87 5.42
N PHE A 71 2.86 6.86 5.64
CA PHE A 71 3.61 7.97 6.23
C PHE A 71 4.72 8.40 5.29
N SER A 72 4.83 9.70 5.03
CA SER A 72 5.87 10.24 4.14
C SER A 72 7.28 10.26 4.75
N LYS A 73 7.39 10.05 6.08
CA LYS A 73 8.62 10.01 6.88
C LYS A 73 8.40 9.11 8.08
N ASP A 74 9.48 8.59 8.66
CA ASP A 74 9.43 7.83 9.90
C ASP A 74 8.70 8.63 10.99
N PHE A 75 7.75 7.99 11.66
CA PHE A 75 6.91 8.59 12.69
C PHE A 75 6.73 7.61 13.85
N PHE A 76 7.45 7.85 14.96
CA PHE A 76 7.55 6.90 16.08
C PHE A 76 7.97 5.50 15.58
N ASP A 77 7.20 4.45 15.91
CA ASP A 77 7.43 3.06 15.49
C ASP A 77 6.88 2.76 14.08
N TYR A 78 6.48 3.79 13.32
CA TYR A 78 5.93 3.64 11.98
C TYR A 78 6.94 4.10 10.93
N PRO A 79 7.55 3.17 10.16
CA PRO A 79 8.52 3.54 9.14
C PRO A 79 7.85 4.27 7.97
N ALA A 80 8.62 5.15 7.33
CA ALA A 80 8.21 5.79 6.09
C ALA A 80 7.85 4.74 5.03
N ARG A 81 6.86 5.06 4.20
CA ARG A 81 6.45 4.20 3.08
C ARG A 81 6.73 4.88 1.76
N PHE A 82 6.90 4.08 0.71
CA PHE A 82 7.27 4.57 -0.60
C PHE A 82 6.05 5.06 -1.39
N VAL A 83 6.28 6.04 -2.26
CA VAL A 83 5.35 6.38 -3.34
C VAL A 83 5.99 5.89 -4.63
N LEU A 84 5.28 5.02 -5.33
CA LEU A 84 5.71 4.49 -6.62
C LEU A 84 4.87 5.09 -7.74
N LEU A 85 5.48 5.26 -8.90
CA LEU A 85 4.81 5.71 -10.11
C LEU A 85 4.60 4.51 -11.02
N MET A 86 3.40 3.93 -10.97
CA MET A 86 3.05 2.78 -11.79
C MET A 86 2.57 3.23 -13.17
N PRO A 87 3.17 2.73 -14.27
CA PRO A 87 2.66 3.00 -15.61
C PRO A 87 1.21 2.51 -15.76
N GLN A 88 0.36 3.27 -16.44
CA GLN A 88 -1.04 2.91 -16.64
C GLN A 88 -1.22 1.55 -17.34
N THR A 89 -0.28 1.17 -18.20
CA THR A 89 -0.27 -0.16 -18.85
C THR A 89 -0.13 -1.31 -17.85
N MET A 90 0.71 -1.13 -16.81
CA MET A 90 0.93 -2.12 -15.75
C MET A 90 -0.30 -2.23 -14.84
N PHE A 91 -0.98 -1.11 -14.55
CA PHE A 91 -2.24 -1.13 -13.79
C PHE A 91 -3.29 -2.03 -14.45
N LYS A 92 -3.48 -1.92 -15.76
CA LYS A 92 -4.40 -2.77 -16.54
C LYS A 92 -4.06 -4.26 -16.45
N GLU A 93 -2.79 -4.62 -16.23
CA GLU A 93 -2.39 -6.01 -16.00
C GLU A 93 -2.81 -6.50 -14.61
N PHE A 94 -2.70 -5.66 -13.58
CA PHE A 94 -3.16 -5.98 -12.23
C PHE A 94 -4.69 -6.05 -12.12
N GLU A 95 -5.41 -5.21 -12.85
CA GLU A 95 -6.88 -5.31 -12.94
C GLU A 95 -7.30 -6.68 -13.48
N LYS A 96 -6.68 -7.13 -14.59
CA LYS A 96 -6.96 -8.45 -15.18
C LYS A 96 -6.65 -9.62 -14.25
N LYS A 97 -5.73 -9.43 -13.29
CA LYS A 97 -5.32 -10.44 -12.31
C LYS A 97 -6.14 -10.40 -11.01
N ASN A 98 -7.17 -9.56 -10.92
CA ASN A 98 -7.98 -9.37 -9.70
C ASN A 98 -7.14 -8.89 -8.49
N SER A 99 -6.06 -8.15 -8.78
CA SER A 99 -5.16 -7.53 -7.81
C SER A 99 -5.51 -6.06 -7.54
N VAL A 100 -6.62 -5.58 -8.10
CA VAL A 100 -7.14 -4.22 -7.92
C VAL A 100 -8.50 -4.33 -7.24
N ILE A 101 -8.67 -3.62 -6.13
CA ILE A 101 -9.91 -3.54 -5.38
C ILE A 101 -10.40 -2.10 -5.42
N TYR A 102 -11.56 -1.91 -6.06
CA TYR A 102 -12.30 -0.66 -6.00
C TYR A 102 -13.07 -0.59 -4.70
N VAL A 103 -12.51 0.10 -3.72
CA VAL A 103 -12.97 0.10 -2.33
C VAL A 103 -14.46 0.42 -2.21
N LYS A 104 -14.93 1.44 -2.95
CA LYS A 104 -16.33 1.87 -2.95
C LYS A 104 -17.32 0.73 -3.27
N GLN A 105 -16.90 -0.28 -4.04
CA GLN A 105 -17.73 -1.40 -4.45
C GLN A 105 -17.77 -2.54 -3.41
N GLU A 106 -16.74 -2.62 -2.56
CA GLU A 106 -16.57 -3.70 -1.58
C GLU A 106 -16.88 -3.26 -0.15
N GLU A 107 -16.84 -1.96 0.14
CA GLU A 107 -16.99 -1.38 1.48
C GLU A 107 -18.27 -1.82 2.20
N GLU A 108 -19.42 -1.80 1.52
CA GLU A 108 -20.69 -2.27 2.12
C GLU A 108 -20.68 -3.76 2.50
N LYS A 109 -19.89 -4.56 1.79
CA LYS A 109 -19.70 -5.99 2.10
C LYS A 109 -18.78 -6.12 3.30
N TRP A 110 -17.62 -5.44 3.28
CA TRP A 110 -16.63 -5.49 4.36
C TRP A 110 -17.19 -5.10 5.72
N ILE A 111 -18.05 -4.08 5.78
CA ILE A 111 -18.75 -3.64 7.00
C ILE A 111 -19.56 -4.75 7.66
N LYS A 112 -20.02 -5.75 6.88
CA LYS A 112 -20.85 -6.87 7.33
C LYS A 112 -20.04 -8.18 7.50
N MET A 113 -18.81 -8.22 7.00
CA MET A 113 -17.96 -9.42 7.06
C MET A 113 -17.43 -9.65 8.47
N GLN A 114 -17.15 -10.92 8.77
CA GLN A 114 -16.31 -11.28 9.92
C GLN A 114 -14.83 -11.11 9.57
N PHE A 115 -13.98 -11.02 10.61
CA PHE A 115 -12.54 -10.81 10.42
C PHE A 115 -11.90 -11.85 9.51
N ASP A 116 -12.19 -13.14 9.75
CA ASP A 116 -11.59 -14.23 8.99
C ASP A 116 -11.95 -14.14 7.49
N GLU A 117 -13.18 -13.73 7.18
CA GLU A 117 -13.65 -13.55 5.81
C GLU A 117 -12.93 -12.38 5.11
N PHE A 118 -12.80 -11.25 5.79
CA PHE A 118 -12.02 -10.10 5.29
C PHE A 118 -10.55 -10.47 5.09
N SER A 119 -9.95 -11.14 6.09
CA SER A 119 -8.57 -11.58 6.06
C SER A 119 -8.31 -12.51 4.88
N SER A 120 -9.19 -13.48 4.63
CA SER A 120 -9.10 -14.34 3.45
C SER A 120 -9.23 -13.54 2.14
N GLN A 121 -10.16 -12.59 2.06
CA GLN A 121 -10.33 -11.80 0.83
C GLN A 121 -9.13 -10.89 0.53
N VAL A 122 -8.48 -10.32 1.55
CA VAL A 122 -7.44 -9.30 1.41
C VAL A 122 -6.02 -9.86 1.57
N LEU A 123 -5.76 -10.63 2.62
CA LEU A 123 -4.42 -11.11 2.95
C LEU A 123 -3.99 -12.32 2.11
N GLU A 124 -4.92 -13.16 1.65
CA GLU A 124 -4.55 -14.24 0.72
C GLU A 124 -4.14 -13.71 -0.65
N ARG A 125 -4.66 -12.55 -1.06
CA ARG A 125 -4.31 -11.88 -2.33
C ARG A 125 -2.98 -11.13 -2.27
N SER A 126 -2.50 -10.82 -1.06
CA SER A 126 -1.21 -10.19 -0.83
C SER A 126 -0.44 -10.95 0.25
N PRO A 127 0.16 -12.12 -0.09
CA PRO A 127 1.01 -12.83 0.86
C PRO A 127 2.08 -11.88 1.39
N HIS A 128 2.19 -11.83 2.71
CA HIS A 128 3.21 -11.05 3.37
C HIS A 128 4.59 -11.63 3.10
N TYR A 129 5.59 -10.76 3.10
CA TYR A 129 6.99 -11.15 3.17
C TYR A 129 7.60 -10.59 4.46
N GLU A 130 8.63 -11.25 4.93
CA GLU A 130 9.41 -10.80 6.07
C GLU A 130 10.54 -9.89 5.56
N ASP A 131 10.53 -8.63 5.99
CA ASP A 131 11.62 -7.69 5.72
C ASP A 131 12.52 -7.61 6.95
N ARG A 132 13.83 -7.76 6.75
CA ARG A 132 14.82 -7.62 7.81
C ARG A 132 15.49 -6.27 7.70
N PHE A 133 15.33 -5.46 8.74
CA PHE A 133 15.99 -4.17 8.85
C PHE A 133 16.81 -4.10 10.14
N TYR A 134 17.86 -3.28 10.12
CA TYR A 134 18.67 -3.04 11.30
C TYR A 134 18.06 -1.87 12.08
N ASN A 135 17.57 -2.15 13.29
CA ASN A 135 17.10 -1.12 14.21
C ASN A 135 18.32 -0.52 14.93
N TYR A 136 18.63 0.74 14.63
CA TYR A 136 19.79 1.44 15.21
C TYR A 136 19.62 1.81 16.69
N TYR A 137 18.39 1.91 17.18
CA TYR A 137 18.11 2.21 18.60
C TYR A 137 18.35 0.98 19.46
N ASP A 138 17.81 -0.16 19.04
CA ASP A 138 17.95 -1.44 19.75
C ASP A 138 19.26 -2.17 19.39
N LYS A 139 19.99 -1.68 18.37
CA LYS A 139 21.25 -2.23 17.85
C LYS A 139 21.15 -3.69 17.39
N GLU A 140 19.98 -4.09 16.91
CA GLU A 140 19.69 -5.45 16.47
C GLU A 140 18.94 -5.47 15.14
N TYR A 141 19.00 -6.61 14.45
CA TYR A 141 18.15 -6.86 13.30
C TYR A 141 16.75 -7.25 13.76
N GLN A 142 15.75 -6.52 13.27
CA GLN A 142 14.35 -6.81 13.48
C GLN A 142 13.73 -7.31 12.18
N THR A 143 12.66 -8.09 12.32
CA THR A 143 11.89 -8.61 11.19
C THR A 143 10.48 -8.02 11.25
N GLU A 144 10.05 -7.33 10.19
CA GLU A 144 8.67 -6.89 10.04
C GLU A 144 7.93 -7.68 8.97
N LYS A 145 6.63 -7.92 9.18
CA LYS A 145 5.75 -8.42 8.13
C LYS A 145 5.34 -7.25 7.25
N ARG A 146 5.69 -7.29 5.97
CA ARG A 146 5.27 -6.33 4.97
C ARG A 146 4.27 -6.96 4.02
N TYR A 147 3.22 -6.20 3.73
CA TYR A 147 2.25 -6.55 2.71
C TYR A 147 2.51 -5.62 1.52
N ASN A 148 2.52 -6.15 0.29
CA ASN A 148 2.66 -5.33 -0.92
C ASN A 148 1.32 -4.68 -1.25
N ILE A 149 0.80 -3.89 -0.31
CA ILE A 149 -0.48 -3.24 -0.40
C ILE A 149 -0.26 -1.76 -0.69
N PHE A 150 -1.01 -1.25 -1.67
CA PHE A 150 -0.92 0.13 -2.12
C PHE A 150 -2.30 0.79 -2.11
N ILE A 151 -2.34 2.08 -1.78
CA ILE A 151 -3.50 2.94 -2.04
C ILE A 151 -3.25 3.72 -3.34
N ILE A 152 -4.28 3.81 -4.17
CA ILE A 152 -4.34 4.65 -5.38
C ILE A 152 -5.57 5.55 -5.26
N LYS A 153 -5.44 6.83 -5.62
CA LYS A 153 -6.61 7.70 -5.76
C LYS A 153 -7.27 7.45 -7.11
N GLU A 154 -8.60 7.34 -7.12
CA GLU A 154 -9.38 7.11 -8.35
C GLU A 154 -9.14 8.19 -9.40
N GLU A 155 -8.98 9.46 -8.99
CA GLU A 155 -8.65 10.58 -9.88
C GLU A 155 -7.29 10.45 -10.58
N ASP A 156 -6.39 9.62 -10.04
CA ASP A 156 -5.06 9.40 -10.59
C ASP A 156 -5.03 8.33 -11.68
N LEU A 157 -6.12 7.56 -11.88
CA LEU A 157 -6.16 6.44 -12.84
C LEU A 157 -6.03 6.86 -14.30
N GLU A 158 -6.38 8.10 -14.62
CA GLU A 158 -6.25 8.67 -15.97
C GLU A 158 -4.83 9.18 -16.27
N LYS A 159 -3.91 9.13 -15.30
CA LYS A 159 -2.53 9.58 -15.49
C LYS A 159 -1.71 8.50 -16.18
N ASP A 160 -0.75 8.92 -17.01
CA ASP A 160 0.25 8.02 -17.62
C ASP A 160 1.03 7.23 -16.55
N TYR A 161 1.26 7.88 -15.40
CA TYR A 161 1.91 7.31 -14.23
C TYR A 161 1.05 7.55 -12.99
N ILE A 162 0.57 6.45 -12.42
CA ILE A 162 -0.34 6.42 -11.29
C ILE A 162 0.49 6.39 -10.00
N PRO A 163 0.33 7.37 -9.09
CA PRO A 163 0.94 7.32 -7.76
C PRO A 163 0.33 6.19 -6.92
N CYS A 164 1.18 5.29 -6.44
CA CYS A 164 0.84 4.17 -5.57
C CYS A 164 1.51 4.39 -4.22
N TYR A 165 0.71 4.60 -3.18
CA TYR A 165 1.19 4.79 -1.82
C TYR A 165 1.27 3.44 -1.13
N GLU A 166 2.48 2.94 -0.86
CA GLU A 166 2.63 1.73 -0.07
C GLU A 166 2.07 1.99 1.34
N VAL A 167 1.31 1.04 1.87
CA VAL A 167 0.65 1.20 3.17
C VAL A 167 1.03 0.09 4.14
N GLN A 168 1.10 0.46 5.40
CA GLN A 168 1.11 -0.50 6.48
C GLN A 168 -0.33 -0.86 6.85
N LEU A 169 -0.57 -2.17 6.98
CA LEU A 169 -1.83 -2.72 7.42
C LEU A 169 -1.87 -2.77 8.95
N PHE A 170 -2.90 -2.14 9.52
CA PHE A 170 -3.22 -2.25 10.93
C PHE A 170 -4.57 -2.91 11.10
N ILE A 171 -4.58 -4.05 11.79
CA ILE A 171 -5.79 -4.69 12.27
C ILE A 171 -5.77 -4.50 13.77
N ARG A 172 -6.75 -3.75 14.29
CA ARG A 172 -6.85 -3.49 15.74
C ARG A 172 -8.20 -3.96 16.22
N PRO A 173 -8.28 -4.73 17.31
CA PRO A 173 -9.55 -4.90 17.96
C PRO A 173 -10.10 -3.55 18.39
N THR A 174 -11.33 -3.24 17.98
CA THR A 174 -12.06 -2.10 18.50
C THR A 174 -12.17 -2.35 20.01
N ALA A 175 -11.46 -1.57 20.82
CA ALA A 175 -11.64 -1.66 22.26
C ALA A 175 -13.09 -1.28 22.55
N LEU A 176 -13.83 -2.15 23.25
CA LEU A 176 -15.01 -1.74 23.98
C LEU A 176 -14.54 -0.65 24.96
N GLU A 177 -14.97 0.59 24.75
CA GLU A 177 -14.91 1.64 25.78
C GLU A 177 -15.63 1.19 27.05
#